data_AF-A0A4Z0V586-F1
#
_entry.id   AF-A0A4Z0V586-F1
#
_cell.length_a   1.000
_cell.length_b   1.000
_cell.length_c   1.000
_cell.angle_alpha   90.00
_cell.angle_beta   90.00
_cell.angle_gamma   90.00
#
_symmetry.space_group_name_H-M   'P 1'
#
loop_
_entity.id
_entity.type
_entity.pdbx_description
1 polymer ?
#
loop_
_entity_poly.entity_id
_entity_poly.type
_entity_poly.pdbx_seq_one_letter_code
_entity_poly.pdbx_strand_id
1 'polypeptide(L)'
;MTNSRNIHPAFRYPTIQDVTALYANPKCLSFNIHADRLYRLPVNDEPLYLCMSSSDKWIPVDVIEFAAKDSTVRIKDVEGDVVFRIATSSGDRLNFIAPPFLVDRRTGELHWYETSSSDKEQVCLLHKFNLRTEPFGQNMIGGIFEGSNNADFHLSDTLHIINKFPDRLYNLAHITHSSKYRYARYRGIKSGSSDISELTFINDKDLPIKGKPICNINELTLVNAFDGDPYTSFHTVEKDAWIGLEFDEPCIISSIIFTPRNRKNYIQPGNRYELFYCNNEGWASVGSYTAKSDSLLYDVPRGSLLFLKNHTEGNQERIFEYRNGKQIWW
;
A
#
# COMPACT_ATOMS: atom_id res chain seq x y z
N MET A 1 4.88 -10.38 44.99
CA MET A 1 5.58 -11.18 43.95
C MET A 1 4.67 -11.20 42.73
N THR A 2 5.01 -10.46 41.69
CA THR A 2 4.30 -10.50 40.41
C THR A 2 4.39 -11.92 39.88
N ASN A 3 3.25 -12.59 39.72
CA ASN A 3 3.19 -13.97 39.26
C ASN A 3 3.76 -13.99 37.82
N SER A 4 4.84 -14.73 37.58
CA SER A 4 5.58 -14.76 36.30
C SER A 4 4.72 -15.13 35.07
N ARG A 5 3.51 -15.64 35.31
CA ARG A 5 2.49 -15.92 34.29
C ARG A 5 1.89 -14.67 33.62
N ASN A 6 1.93 -13.51 34.28
CA ASN A 6 1.33 -12.27 33.77
C ASN A 6 2.35 -11.34 33.08
N ILE A 7 3.61 -11.78 32.96
CA ILE A 7 4.66 -11.03 32.26
C ILE A 7 4.87 -11.68 30.88
N HIS A 8 4.74 -10.87 29.83
CA HIS A 8 5.02 -11.28 28.46
C HIS A 8 6.46 -11.83 28.35
N PRO A 9 6.70 -12.97 27.66
CA PRO A 9 8.01 -13.62 27.66
C PRO A 9 9.18 -12.74 27.24
N ALA A 10 8.97 -11.81 26.30
CA ALA A 10 10.00 -10.86 25.88
C ALA A 10 10.53 -9.97 27.02
N PHE A 11 9.71 -9.69 28.04
CA PHE A 11 10.04 -8.76 29.14
C PHE A 11 10.36 -9.48 30.46
N ARG A 12 10.52 -10.82 30.45
CA ARG A 12 10.86 -11.58 31.66
C ARG A 12 12.31 -11.37 32.10
N TYR A 13 13.18 -11.04 31.16
CA TYR A 13 14.58 -10.77 31.43
C TYR A 13 14.84 -9.26 31.27
N PRO A 14 15.55 -8.62 32.20
CA PRO A 14 15.84 -7.18 32.15
C PRO A 14 16.98 -6.87 31.17
N THR A 15 16.87 -7.38 29.94
CA THR A 15 17.86 -7.25 28.87
C THR A 15 17.39 -6.35 27.73
N ILE A 16 16.19 -5.76 27.88
CA ILE A 16 15.60 -4.85 26.89
C ILE A 16 15.56 -3.46 27.50
N GLN A 17 16.07 -2.49 26.74
CA GLN A 17 16.03 -1.07 27.08
C GLN A 17 15.47 -0.33 25.87
N ASP A 18 14.52 0.57 26.10
CA ASP A 18 14.07 1.50 25.07
C ASP A 18 15.20 2.51 24.76
N VAL A 19 15.57 2.57 23.49
CA VAL A 19 16.60 3.46 22.95
C VAL A 19 16.05 4.41 21.89
N THR A 20 14.72 4.50 21.74
CA THR A 20 14.07 5.32 20.70
C THR A 20 14.50 6.78 20.77
N ALA A 21 14.64 7.33 21.99
CA ALA A 21 15.17 8.67 22.21
C ALA A 21 16.58 8.91 21.63
N LEU A 22 17.41 7.88 21.47
CA LEU A 22 18.74 8.02 20.87
C LEU A 22 18.69 8.21 19.34
N TYR A 23 17.64 7.70 18.69
CA TYR A 23 17.51 7.70 17.22
C TYR A 23 16.50 8.72 16.70
N ALA A 24 15.40 8.93 17.43
CA ALA A 24 14.29 9.75 16.98
C ALA A 24 14.34 11.18 17.54
N ASN A 25 15.31 11.55 18.36
CA ASN A 25 15.45 12.92 18.84
C ASN A 25 15.80 13.92 17.70
N PRO A 26 15.23 15.14 17.71
CA PRO A 26 14.33 15.73 18.72
C PRO A 26 12.82 15.47 18.47
N LYS A 27 12.47 14.49 17.62
CA LYS A 27 11.08 14.21 17.18
C LYS A 27 10.36 13.16 18.04
N CYS A 28 10.93 12.76 19.18
CA CYS A 28 10.25 11.86 20.11
C CYS A 28 9.02 12.53 20.71
N LEU A 29 7.94 11.79 20.79
CA LEU A 29 6.67 12.24 21.33
C LEU A 29 6.40 11.57 22.68
N SER A 30 5.74 12.30 23.58
CA SER A 30 5.28 11.78 24.86
C SER A 30 3.88 12.33 25.13
N PHE A 31 2.97 11.48 25.57
CA PHE A 31 1.58 11.84 25.78
C PHE A 31 0.90 10.92 26.81
N ASN A 32 -0.25 11.37 27.29
CA ASN A 32 -1.08 10.64 28.23
C ASN A 32 -2.39 10.23 27.55
N ILE A 33 -2.79 8.98 27.76
CA ILE A 33 -4.09 8.48 27.31
C ILE A 33 -4.99 8.36 28.53
N HIS A 34 -6.14 9.03 28.50
CA HIS A 34 -7.09 8.99 29.59
C HIS A 34 -7.89 7.67 29.61
N ALA A 35 -8.31 7.25 30.80
CA ALA A 35 -8.91 5.94 31.04
C ALA A 35 -10.24 5.70 30.29
N ASP A 36 -10.92 6.74 29.84
CA ASP A 36 -12.15 6.67 29.03
C ASP A 36 -11.91 6.08 27.63
N ARG A 37 -10.66 6.06 27.15
CA ARG A 37 -10.26 5.36 25.92
C ARG A 37 -9.99 3.87 26.12
N LEU A 38 -9.99 3.38 27.36
CA LEU A 38 -9.74 1.98 27.66
C LEU A 38 -11.06 1.20 27.70
N TYR A 39 -11.07 -0.01 27.14
CA TYR A 39 -12.19 -0.95 27.27
C TYR A 39 -12.38 -1.40 28.73
N ARG A 40 -11.30 -1.43 29.50
CA ARG A 40 -11.29 -1.72 30.94
C ARG A 40 -10.07 -1.10 31.59
N LEU A 41 -10.16 -0.84 32.89
CA LEU A 41 -9.00 -0.47 33.69
C LEU A 41 -8.07 -1.68 33.92
N PRO A 42 -6.76 -1.46 34.09
CA PRO A 42 -5.86 -2.48 34.58
C PRO A 42 -6.20 -2.88 36.03
N VAL A 43 -5.99 -4.15 36.36
CA VAL A 43 -6.23 -4.71 37.70
C VAL A 43 -4.95 -5.25 38.32
N ASN A 44 -4.81 -5.17 39.65
CA ASN A 44 -3.79 -5.87 40.44
C ASN A 44 -2.33 -5.69 39.94
N ASP A 45 -1.89 -4.45 39.74
CA ASP A 45 -0.53 -4.12 39.24
C ASP A 45 -0.14 -4.91 37.97
N GLU A 46 -1.11 -5.28 37.12
CA GLU A 46 -0.80 -5.99 35.88
C GLU A 46 0.04 -5.10 34.95
N PRO A 47 1.13 -5.64 34.37
CA PRO A 47 1.93 -4.89 33.42
C PRO A 47 1.10 -4.48 32.19
N LEU A 48 1.21 -3.21 31.81
CA LEU A 48 0.71 -2.71 30.54
C LEU A 48 1.82 -2.70 29.51
N TYR A 49 1.47 -3.09 28.30
CA TYR A 49 2.37 -3.11 27.17
C TYR A 49 1.90 -2.16 26.09
N LEU A 50 2.82 -1.34 25.60
CA LEU A 50 2.65 -0.67 24.32
C LEU A 50 3.06 -1.64 23.23
N CYS A 51 2.14 -1.92 22.29
CA CYS A 51 2.39 -2.83 21.18
C CYS A 51 2.42 -2.05 19.86
N MET A 52 3.40 -2.36 19.01
CA MET A 52 3.45 -1.89 17.63
C MET A 52 2.86 -2.93 16.68
N SER A 53 2.24 -2.45 15.60
CA SER A 53 1.81 -3.34 14.51
C SER A 53 3.01 -3.90 13.75
N SER A 54 2.97 -5.19 13.45
CA SER A 54 3.87 -5.86 12.52
C SER A 54 3.05 -6.81 11.65
N SER A 55 2.67 -6.35 10.45
CA SER A 55 1.68 -7.05 9.60
C SER A 55 0.38 -7.31 10.38
N ASP A 56 -0.03 -8.57 10.56
CA ASP A 56 -1.20 -8.97 11.35
C ASP A 56 -0.91 -9.16 12.86
N LYS A 57 0.32 -8.91 13.31
CA LYS A 57 0.71 -9.11 14.72
C LYS A 57 0.82 -7.80 15.47
N TRP A 58 0.58 -7.89 16.77
CA TRP A 58 0.89 -6.84 17.73
C TRP A 58 2.09 -7.28 18.54
N ILE A 59 3.18 -6.53 18.45
CA ILE A 59 4.46 -6.84 19.11
C ILE A 59 4.63 -5.88 20.29
N PRO A 60 4.68 -6.38 21.53
CA PRO A 60 4.99 -5.55 22.69
C PRO A 60 6.41 -4.98 22.57
N VAL A 61 6.53 -3.65 22.66
CA VAL A 61 7.81 -2.92 22.50
C VAL A 61 8.21 -2.15 23.74
N ASP A 62 7.26 -1.82 24.61
CA ASP A 62 7.53 -1.12 25.87
C ASP A 62 6.57 -1.55 26.99
N VAL A 63 6.99 -1.37 28.25
CA VAL A 63 6.17 -1.54 29.45
C VAL A 63 5.78 -0.16 29.97
N ILE A 64 4.48 0.14 29.93
CA ILE A 64 3.95 1.47 30.25
C ILE A 64 3.23 1.48 31.60
N GLU A 65 3.14 2.66 32.21
CA GLU A 65 2.55 2.83 33.54
C GLU A 65 1.12 3.38 33.46
N PHE A 66 0.22 2.82 34.28
CA PHE A 66 -1.07 3.43 34.58
C PHE A 66 -0.98 4.27 35.85
N ALA A 67 -1.05 5.60 35.70
CA ALA A 67 -1.09 6.55 36.79
C ALA A 67 -2.51 6.64 37.38
N ALA A 68 -2.81 5.77 38.35
CA ALA A 68 -4.16 5.64 38.93
C ALA A 68 -4.73 6.95 39.50
N LYS A 69 -3.90 7.84 40.07
CA LYS A 69 -4.33 9.14 40.58
C LYS A 69 -4.91 10.05 39.50
N ASP A 70 -4.32 10.00 38.31
CA ASP A 70 -4.68 10.86 37.18
C ASP A 70 -5.62 10.14 36.21
N SER A 71 -5.89 8.84 36.43
CA SER A 71 -6.61 7.96 35.50
C SER A 71 -6.04 7.99 34.08
N THR A 72 -4.71 7.94 33.95
CA THR A 72 -4.02 8.00 32.66
C THR A 72 -3.00 6.89 32.47
N VAL A 73 -2.83 6.44 31.23
CA VAL A 73 -1.67 5.66 30.76
C VAL A 73 -0.63 6.63 30.21
N ARG A 74 0.62 6.52 30.68
CA ARG A 74 1.71 7.41 30.26
C ARG A 74 2.58 6.72 29.23
N ILE A 75 2.75 7.34 28.05
CA ILE A 75 3.58 6.85 26.95
C ILE A 75 4.65 7.89 26.66
N LYS A 76 5.90 7.42 26.48
CA LYS A 76 7.06 8.27 26.27
C LYS A 76 7.89 7.74 25.10
N ASP A 77 8.73 8.62 24.56
CA ASP A 77 9.78 8.30 23.61
C ASP A 77 9.32 7.51 22.38
N VAL A 78 8.15 7.85 21.81
CA VAL A 78 7.64 7.20 20.59
C VAL A 78 7.89 8.05 19.33
N GLU A 79 8.08 7.37 18.19
CA GLU A 79 8.01 8.00 16.87
C GLU A 79 6.57 7.98 16.33
N GLY A 80 6.17 9.03 15.62
CA GLY A 80 4.88 9.08 14.94
C GLY A 80 4.86 8.33 13.60
N ASP A 81 3.71 8.37 12.93
CA ASP A 81 3.36 7.56 11.76
C ASP A 81 3.39 6.04 12.05
N VAL A 82 3.18 5.67 13.31
CA VAL A 82 3.11 4.29 13.80
C VAL A 82 1.77 4.05 14.46
N VAL A 83 1.15 2.91 14.16
CA VAL A 83 -0.05 2.45 14.86
C VAL A 83 0.35 1.60 16.06
N PHE A 84 -0.13 2.04 17.21
CA PHE A 84 0.06 1.38 18.48
C PHE A 84 -1.23 0.79 19.01
N ARG A 85 -1.08 -0.12 19.98
CA ARG A 85 -2.18 -0.66 20.77
C ARG A 85 -1.72 -0.99 22.17
N ILE A 86 -2.61 -0.84 23.16
CA ILE A 86 -2.30 -1.17 24.56
C ILE A 86 -2.87 -2.54 24.91
N ALA A 87 -2.05 -3.38 25.53
CA ALA A 87 -2.43 -4.71 25.98
C ALA A 87 -1.91 -5.03 27.38
N THR A 88 -2.56 -6.01 27.98
CA THR A 88 -2.04 -6.81 29.11
C THR A 88 -1.61 -8.17 28.57
N SER A 89 -0.85 -8.95 29.32
CA SER A 89 -0.36 -10.25 28.85
C SER A 89 -0.72 -11.40 29.79
N SER A 90 -1.03 -12.56 29.21
CA SER A 90 -1.16 -13.84 29.91
C SER A 90 -0.28 -14.86 29.18
N GLY A 91 0.98 -14.99 29.61
CA GLY A 91 2.01 -15.65 28.79
C GLY A 91 2.21 -14.90 27.47
N ASP A 92 2.13 -15.60 26.35
CA ASP A 92 2.24 -15.05 24.99
C ASP A 92 0.94 -14.41 24.47
N ARG A 93 -0.18 -14.60 25.18
CA ARG A 93 -1.47 -14.06 24.75
C ARG A 93 -1.62 -12.62 25.21
N LEU A 94 -1.74 -11.70 24.24
CA LEU A 94 -2.12 -10.32 24.49
C LEU A 94 -3.62 -10.20 24.69
N ASN A 95 -4.03 -9.48 25.73
CA ASN A 95 -5.42 -9.09 25.95
C ASN A 95 -5.49 -7.56 25.80
N PHE A 96 -6.07 -7.09 24.70
CA PHE A 96 -6.12 -5.67 24.36
C PHE A 96 -7.07 -4.91 25.29
N ILE A 97 -6.63 -3.76 25.78
CA ILE A 97 -7.41 -2.92 26.69
C ILE A 97 -7.75 -1.54 26.10
N ALA A 98 -7.29 -1.25 24.88
CA ALA A 98 -7.63 -0.04 24.14
C ALA A 98 -7.82 -0.36 22.64
N PRO A 99 -8.58 0.49 21.90
CA PRO A 99 -8.56 0.47 20.44
C PRO A 99 -7.15 0.77 19.91
N PRO A 100 -6.80 0.32 18.69
CA PRO A 100 -5.58 0.77 18.03
C PRO A 100 -5.63 2.29 17.80
N PHE A 101 -4.47 2.93 17.81
CA PHE A 101 -4.35 4.36 17.52
C PHE A 101 -3.07 4.69 16.77
N LEU A 102 -3.16 5.61 15.82
CA LEU A 102 -2.03 6.22 15.12
C LEU A 102 -1.56 7.46 15.89
N VAL A 103 -0.26 7.64 16.01
CA VAL A 103 0.35 8.87 16.51
C VAL A 103 0.79 9.72 15.30
N ASP A 104 0.20 10.89 15.07
CA ASP A 104 0.64 11.79 14.00
C ASP A 104 2.04 12.32 14.30
N ARG A 105 2.97 12.15 13.37
CA ARG A 105 4.38 12.53 13.57
C ARG A 105 4.61 14.03 13.72
N ARG A 106 3.74 14.86 13.17
CA ARG A 106 3.91 16.32 13.13
C ARG A 106 3.23 17.00 14.31
N THR A 107 2.05 16.54 14.70
CA THR A 107 1.21 17.17 15.73
C THR A 107 1.24 16.41 17.05
N GLY A 108 1.57 15.12 17.04
CA GLY A 108 1.38 14.21 18.17
C GLY A 108 -0.09 13.88 18.45
N GLU A 109 -1.01 14.25 17.56
CA GLU A 109 -2.42 13.92 17.69
C GLU A 109 -2.63 12.41 17.58
N LEU A 110 -3.54 11.88 18.39
CA LEU A 110 -3.89 10.46 18.39
C LEU A 110 -5.15 10.24 17.55
N HIS A 111 -5.02 9.48 16.47
CA HIS A 111 -6.14 9.04 15.65
C HIS A 111 -6.55 7.63 16.02
N TRP A 112 -7.77 7.46 16.50
CA TRP A 112 -8.27 6.19 17.03
C TRP A 112 -9.03 5.38 15.97
N TYR A 113 -8.78 4.07 15.96
CA TYR A 113 -9.48 3.10 15.10
C TYR A 113 -10.56 2.38 15.90
N GLU A 114 -11.71 3.04 16.06
CA GLU A 114 -12.86 2.53 16.80
C GLU A 114 -13.90 1.93 15.85
N THR A 115 -14.38 0.73 16.16
CA THR A 115 -15.34 -0.03 15.33
C THR A 115 -16.73 -0.09 15.96
N SER A 116 -17.07 0.93 16.78
CA SER A 116 -18.30 1.00 17.56
C SER A 116 -19.55 1.34 16.74
N SER A 117 -19.42 1.65 15.44
CA SER A 117 -20.55 1.95 14.56
C SER A 117 -21.06 0.71 13.84
N SER A 118 -22.39 0.58 13.72
CA SER A 118 -23.02 -0.35 12.77
C SER A 118 -22.83 0.09 11.31
N ASP A 119 -22.32 1.31 11.12
CA ASP A 119 -22.17 1.94 9.82
C ASP A 119 -21.06 1.25 9.05
N LYS A 120 -21.42 0.72 7.89
CA LYS A 120 -20.48 0.12 6.96
C LYS A 120 -20.08 1.10 5.87
N GLU A 121 -18.89 0.90 5.36
CA GLU A 121 -18.44 1.50 4.10
C GLU A 121 -17.91 0.42 3.17
N GLN A 122 -18.19 0.59 1.87
CA GLN A 122 -17.61 -0.27 0.85
C GLN A 122 -16.20 0.22 0.53
N VAL A 123 -15.23 -0.68 0.58
CA VAL A 123 -13.83 -0.41 0.26
C VAL A 123 -13.42 -1.13 -1.02
N CYS A 124 -12.74 -0.41 -1.91
CA CYS A 124 -12.12 -0.96 -3.12
C CYS A 124 -10.61 -1.06 -2.91
N LEU A 125 -10.11 -2.29 -2.81
CA LEU A 125 -8.71 -2.58 -2.56
C LEU A 125 -7.99 -2.90 -3.88
N LEU A 126 -6.85 -2.24 -4.10
CA LEU A 126 -6.06 -2.34 -5.34
C LEU A 126 -4.71 -3.03 -5.11
N HIS A 127 -4.26 -3.09 -3.86
CA HIS A 127 -2.94 -3.60 -3.50
C HIS A 127 -2.89 -4.06 -2.04
N LYS A 128 -2.02 -5.05 -1.75
CA LYS A 128 -1.80 -5.61 -0.41
C LYS A 128 -0.61 -4.97 0.34
N PHE A 129 0.13 -4.08 -0.32
CA PHE A 129 1.27 -3.37 0.26
C PHE A 129 1.39 -1.93 -0.28
N ASN A 130 2.18 -1.10 0.42
CA ASN A 130 2.44 0.28 0.01
C ASN A 130 3.34 0.36 -1.23
N LEU A 131 2.75 0.60 -2.40
CA LEU A 131 3.49 0.72 -3.66
C LEU A 131 4.46 1.91 -3.72
N ARG A 132 4.28 2.93 -2.86
CA ARG A 132 5.13 4.14 -2.86
C ARG A 132 6.47 3.92 -2.16
N THR A 133 6.70 2.76 -1.54
CA THR A 133 8.04 2.39 -1.07
C THR A 133 8.94 1.94 -2.21
N GLU A 134 8.38 1.78 -3.42
CA GLU A 134 9.11 1.39 -4.63
C GLU A 134 9.15 2.56 -5.63
N PRO A 135 10.24 2.69 -6.42
CA PRO A 135 10.39 3.82 -7.33
C PRO A 135 9.53 3.70 -8.59
N PHE A 136 9.01 2.51 -8.92
CA PHE A 136 8.47 2.20 -10.25
C PHE A 136 7.31 3.12 -10.65
N GLY A 137 6.22 3.16 -9.86
CA GLY A 137 5.09 4.04 -10.17
C GLY A 137 5.45 5.53 -10.09
N GLN A 138 6.37 5.90 -9.19
CA GLN A 138 6.84 7.28 -9.03
C GLN A 138 7.70 7.76 -10.22
N ASN A 139 8.39 6.85 -10.88
CA ASN A 139 9.19 7.10 -12.07
C ASN A 139 8.30 7.33 -13.30
N MET A 140 7.12 6.72 -13.37
CA MET A 140 6.17 6.94 -14.46
C MET A 140 5.48 8.30 -14.42
N ILE A 141 5.44 8.99 -13.27
CA ILE A 141 4.82 10.32 -13.18
C ILE A 141 5.58 11.31 -14.07
N GLY A 142 4.84 11.92 -15.00
CA GLY A 142 5.32 12.81 -16.06
C GLY A 142 5.68 12.10 -17.36
N GLY A 143 5.66 10.76 -17.39
CA GLY A 143 5.85 9.97 -18.60
C GLY A 143 4.77 10.28 -19.65
N ILE A 144 5.14 10.14 -20.91
CA ILE A 144 4.37 10.63 -22.05
C ILE A 144 4.06 9.48 -22.99
N PHE A 145 2.80 9.38 -23.39
CA PHE A 145 2.37 8.56 -24.51
C PHE A 145 2.23 9.43 -25.76
N GLU A 146 2.82 8.99 -26.87
CA GLU A 146 2.88 9.76 -28.11
C GLU A 146 2.42 8.90 -29.29
N GLY A 147 1.76 9.55 -30.26
CA GLY A 147 1.37 8.96 -31.55
C GLY A 147 2.06 9.66 -32.70
N SER A 148 2.49 8.92 -33.72
CA SER A 148 3.16 9.48 -34.89
C SER A 148 2.89 8.69 -36.17
N ASN A 149 3.12 9.33 -37.31
CA ASN A 149 3.23 8.69 -38.63
C ASN A 149 4.70 8.63 -39.12
N ASN A 150 5.66 9.03 -38.28
CA ASN A 150 7.10 8.99 -38.54
C ASN A 150 7.78 8.02 -37.56
N ALA A 151 8.59 7.09 -38.08
CA ALA A 151 9.20 6.02 -37.29
C ALA A 151 10.18 6.53 -36.21
N ASP A 152 10.77 7.70 -36.41
CA ASP A 152 11.69 8.37 -35.48
C ASP A 152 10.99 9.31 -34.49
N PHE A 153 9.66 9.50 -34.64
CA PHE A 153 8.83 10.40 -33.85
C PHE A 153 9.34 11.85 -33.80
N HIS A 154 10.01 12.35 -34.85
CA HIS A 154 10.42 13.76 -34.91
C HIS A 154 9.21 14.73 -34.95
N LEU A 155 8.08 14.25 -35.48
CA LEU A 155 6.77 14.88 -35.40
C LEU A 155 5.80 13.91 -34.75
N SER A 156 5.37 14.20 -33.52
CA SER A 156 4.43 13.36 -32.77
C SER A 156 3.41 14.19 -32.01
N ASP A 157 2.21 13.62 -31.87
CA ASP A 157 1.17 14.15 -31.01
C ASP A 157 1.34 13.55 -29.60
N THR A 158 1.19 14.38 -28.57
CA THR A 158 1.06 13.89 -27.19
C THR A 158 -0.35 13.35 -26.99
N LEU A 159 -0.46 12.03 -26.78
CA LEU A 159 -1.75 11.37 -26.54
C LEU A 159 -2.17 11.49 -25.07
N HIS A 160 -1.23 11.28 -24.16
CA HIS A 160 -1.49 11.33 -22.72
C HIS A 160 -0.21 11.62 -21.93
N ILE A 161 -0.36 12.31 -20.79
CA ILE A 161 0.71 12.51 -19.81
C ILE A 161 0.26 11.91 -18.47
N ILE A 162 1.10 11.04 -17.90
CA ILE A 162 0.83 10.39 -16.61
C ILE A 162 1.01 11.43 -15.48
N ASN A 163 -0.06 12.13 -15.14
CA ASN A 163 -0.01 13.21 -14.14
C ASN A 163 -0.16 12.72 -12.68
N LYS A 164 -0.56 11.46 -12.48
CA LYS A 164 -0.82 10.87 -11.17
C LYS A 164 -0.11 9.52 -11.05
N PHE A 165 0.16 9.11 -9.82
CA PHE A 165 0.70 7.79 -9.55
C PHE A 165 -0.26 6.72 -10.10
N PRO A 166 0.26 5.72 -10.85
CA PRO A 166 -0.54 4.61 -11.34
C PRO A 166 -0.87 3.63 -10.21
N ASP A 167 -2.02 3.81 -9.55
CA ASP A 167 -2.41 3.06 -8.35
C ASP A 167 -3.04 1.67 -8.66
N ARG A 168 -3.34 1.35 -9.93
CA ARG A 168 -3.93 0.06 -10.35
C ARG A 168 -2.91 -0.82 -11.06
N LEU A 169 -3.15 -2.13 -11.10
CA LEU A 169 -2.35 -3.04 -11.93
C LEU A 169 -2.50 -2.67 -13.41
N TYR A 170 -3.75 -2.51 -13.87
CA TYR A 170 -4.06 -2.03 -15.22
C TYR A 170 -4.63 -0.61 -15.15
N ASN A 171 -3.82 0.36 -15.57
CA ASN A 171 -4.19 1.77 -15.61
C ASN A 171 -4.74 2.10 -17.00
N LEU A 172 -5.83 2.86 -17.05
CA LEU A 172 -6.51 3.24 -18.28
C LEU A 172 -6.37 4.74 -18.52
N ALA A 173 -5.83 5.12 -19.67
CA ALA A 173 -5.83 6.49 -20.16
C ALA A 173 -6.76 6.58 -21.38
N HIS A 174 -7.79 7.43 -21.29
CA HIS A 174 -8.66 7.74 -22.43
C HIS A 174 -8.01 8.80 -23.31
N ILE A 175 -8.06 8.59 -24.62
CA ILE A 175 -7.46 9.45 -25.63
C ILE A 175 -8.59 10.15 -26.39
N THR A 176 -8.48 11.47 -26.54
CA THR A 176 -9.47 12.30 -27.24
C THR A 176 -9.07 12.63 -28.68
N HIS A 177 -7.88 12.22 -29.10
CA HIS A 177 -7.40 12.42 -30.45
C HIS A 177 -8.14 11.52 -31.45
N SER A 178 -8.56 12.09 -32.58
CA SER A 178 -9.22 11.37 -33.68
C SER A 178 -8.27 11.03 -34.84
N SER A 179 -7.00 11.42 -34.75
CA SER A 179 -5.99 11.15 -35.77
C SER A 179 -5.65 9.67 -35.84
N LYS A 180 -5.26 9.21 -37.04
CA LYS A 180 -4.69 7.87 -37.23
C LYS A 180 -3.17 7.93 -37.12
N TYR A 181 -2.61 6.97 -36.40
CA TYR A 181 -1.16 6.85 -36.20
C TYR A 181 -0.68 5.49 -36.71
N ARG A 182 0.50 5.47 -37.35
CA ARG A 182 1.24 4.25 -37.68
C ARG A 182 2.10 3.77 -36.52
N TYR A 183 2.55 4.68 -35.66
CA TYR A 183 3.43 4.41 -34.54
C TYR A 183 2.87 5.02 -33.26
N ALA A 184 3.03 4.32 -32.13
CA ALA A 184 2.75 4.88 -30.82
C ALA A 184 3.77 4.40 -29.80
N ARG A 185 4.13 5.24 -28.83
CA ARG A 185 5.16 4.92 -27.82
C ARG A 185 4.83 5.48 -26.44
N TYR A 186 5.49 4.90 -25.44
CA TYR A 186 5.69 5.43 -24.10
C TYR A 186 7.13 5.88 -23.94
N ARG A 187 7.33 7.07 -23.35
CA ARG A 187 8.64 7.61 -22.99
C ARG A 187 8.61 8.19 -21.58
N GLY A 188 9.50 7.70 -20.72
CA GLY A 188 9.77 8.31 -19.42
C GLY A 188 10.51 9.65 -19.58
N ILE A 189 10.30 10.58 -18.63
CA ILE A 189 10.95 11.90 -18.64
C ILE A 189 12.19 11.97 -17.74
N LYS A 190 12.38 10.99 -16.86
CA LYS A 190 13.56 10.85 -16.00
C LYS A 190 14.47 9.78 -16.61
N SER A 191 15.77 9.86 -16.33
CA SER A 191 16.70 8.83 -16.75
C SER A 191 16.28 7.46 -16.22
N GLY A 192 16.22 6.44 -17.08
CA GLY A 192 15.82 5.09 -16.67
C GLY A 192 14.37 4.98 -16.14
N SER A 193 13.46 5.84 -16.61
CA SER A 193 12.04 5.83 -16.19
C SER A 193 11.07 5.27 -17.23
N SER A 194 11.60 4.67 -18.29
CA SER A 194 10.80 4.06 -19.35
C SER A 194 10.42 2.60 -19.05
N ASP A 195 10.71 2.12 -17.84
CA ASP A 195 10.25 0.81 -17.35
C ASP A 195 8.72 0.71 -17.43
N ILE A 196 8.25 -0.37 -18.02
CA ILE A 196 6.83 -0.67 -18.16
C ILE A 196 6.64 -2.19 -18.25
N SER A 197 5.65 -2.70 -17.52
CA SER A 197 5.32 -4.14 -17.50
C SER A 197 4.38 -4.54 -18.63
N GLU A 198 3.36 -3.73 -18.91
CA GLU A 198 2.43 -4.00 -20.01
C GLU A 198 2.05 -2.68 -20.69
N LEU A 199 1.94 -2.69 -22.01
CA LEU A 199 1.51 -1.56 -22.82
C LEU A 199 0.57 -2.05 -23.93
N THR A 200 -0.70 -1.67 -23.84
CA THR A 200 -1.71 -1.98 -24.86
C THR A 200 -2.36 -0.71 -25.37
N PHE A 201 -2.36 -0.52 -26.69
CA PHE A 201 -3.14 0.52 -27.35
C PHE A 201 -4.47 -0.06 -27.82
N ILE A 202 -5.57 0.65 -27.57
CA ILE A 202 -6.94 0.21 -27.89
C ILE A 202 -7.51 1.13 -28.98
N ASN A 203 -8.19 0.55 -29.97
CA ASN A 203 -8.81 1.31 -31.05
C ASN A 203 -10.23 1.82 -30.70
N ASP A 204 -10.83 2.56 -31.62
CA ASP A 204 -12.19 3.10 -31.54
C ASP A 204 -13.31 2.03 -31.53
N LYS A 205 -12.97 0.74 -31.60
CA LYS A 205 -13.88 -0.40 -31.49
C LYS A 205 -13.64 -1.22 -30.22
N ASP A 206 -12.90 -0.67 -29.25
CA ASP A 206 -12.53 -1.33 -27.99
C ASP A 206 -11.72 -2.63 -28.18
N LEU A 207 -10.95 -2.72 -29.27
CA LEU A 207 -10.07 -3.85 -29.55
C LEU A 207 -8.59 -3.46 -29.43
N PRO A 208 -7.72 -4.36 -28.90
CA PRO A 208 -6.28 -4.17 -28.93
C PRO A 208 -5.75 -3.98 -30.35
N ILE A 209 -4.91 -2.96 -30.52
CA ILE A 209 -4.20 -2.70 -31.78
C ILE A 209 -2.99 -3.61 -31.86
N LYS A 210 -2.89 -4.35 -32.96
CA LYS A 210 -1.74 -5.22 -33.25
C LYS A 210 -0.63 -4.44 -33.93
N GLY A 211 0.61 -4.86 -33.66
CA GLY A 211 1.78 -4.26 -34.24
C GLY A 211 3.07 -4.95 -33.81
N LYS A 212 4.17 -4.49 -34.38
CA LYS A 212 5.52 -4.92 -34.03
C LYS A 212 6.06 -4.08 -32.87
N PRO A 213 6.54 -4.70 -31.78
CA PRO A 213 7.29 -4.01 -30.73
C PRO A 213 8.51 -3.27 -31.27
N ILE A 214 8.67 -2.02 -30.84
CA ILE A 214 9.78 -1.13 -31.21
C ILE A 214 10.31 -0.38 -29.98
N CYS A 215 11.61 -0.14 -29.96
CA CYS A 215 12.28 0.76 -29.01
C CYS A 215 13.50 1.41 -29.69
N ASN A 216 14.07 2.45 -29.09
CA ASN A 216 15.27 3.13 -29.61
C ASN A 216 16.60 2.60 -29.02
N ILE A 217 16.55 1.49 -28.30
CA ILE A 217 17.72 0.88 -27.67
C ILE A 217 17.82 -0.60 -28.05
N ASN A 218 18.97 -1.22 -27.84
CA ASN A 218 19.14 -2.66 -28.01
C ASN A 218 18.83 -3.37 -26.69
N GLU A 219 17.55 -3.68 -26.45
CA GLU A 219 17.07 -4.22 -25.18
C GLU A 219 16.40 -5.59 -25.36
N LEU A 220 16.90 -6.59 -24.63
CA LEU A 220 16.41 -7.98 -24.72
C LEU A 220 15.01 -8.13 -24.14
N THR A 221 14.62 -7.23 -23.23
CA THR A 221 13.33 -7.24 -22.55
C THR A 221 12.21 -6.53 -23.33
N LEU A 222 12.43 -6.13 -24.59
CA LEU A 222 11.45 -5.44 -25.43
C LEU A 222 10.08 -6.14 -25.46
N VAL A 223 10.08 -7.47 -25.59
CA VAL A 223 8.84 -8.26 -25.71
C VAL A 223 8.04 -8.29 -24.42
N ASN A 224 8.66 -8.05 -23.27
CA ASN A 224 8.02 -8.17 -21.96
C ASN A 224 6.91 -7.13 -21.76
N ALA A 225 6.97 -5.96 -22.43
CA ALA A 225 5.89 -4.99 -22.35
C ALA A 225 4.62 -5.38 -23.12
N PHE A 226 4.66 -6.51 -23.83
CA PHE A 226 3.63 -6.97 -24.76
C PHE A 226 3.39 -8.49 -24.67
N ASP A 227 3.85 -9.15 -23.60
CA ASP A 227 3.78 -10.61 -23.45
C ASP A 227 2.51 -11.07 -22.71
N GLY A 228 1.75 -10.14 -22.13
CA GLY A 228 0.53 -10.43 -21.37
C GLY A 228 0.79 -10.81 -19.91
N ASP A 229 2.05 -10.79 -19.45
CA ASP A 229 2.44 -11.02 -18.06
C ASP A 229 2.77 -9.67 -17.38
N PRO A 230 1.87 -9.14 -16.53
CA PRO A 230 2.09 -7.85 -15.86
C PRO A 230 3.23 -7.88 -14.82
N TYR A 231 3.94 -9.00 -14.68
CA TYR A 231 5.06 -9.19 -13.75
C TYR A 231 6.42 -9.38 -14.44
N THR A 232 6.46 -9.47 -15.77
CA THR A 232 7.67 -9.19 -16.55
C THR A 232 7.70 -7.69 -16.87
N SER A 233 8.83 -7.17 -17.33
CA SER A 233 8.90 -5.76 -17.73
C SER A 233 9.96 -5.51 -18.77
N PHE A 234 9.68 -4.59 -19.70
CA PHE A 234 10.73 -3.84 -20.37
C PHE A 234 11.44 -3.01 -19.31
N HIS A 235 12.74 -3.19 -19.19
CA HIS A 235 13.56 -2.48 -18.21
C HIS A 235 14.75 -1.82 -18.88
N THR A 236 15.00 -0.57 -18.53
CA THR A 236 16.19 0.13 -19.02
C THR A 236 16.67 1.19 -18.03
N VAL A 237 17.99 1.39 -18.00
CA VAL A 237 18.63 2.51 -17.30
C VAL A 237 18.97 3.67 -18.25
N GLU A 238 18.78 3.47 -19.55
CA GLU A 238 19.10 4.45 -20.59
C GLU A 238 18.21 5.67 -20.46
N LYS A 239 18.82 6.86 -20.60
CA LYS A 239 18.17 8.11 -20.23
C LYS A 239 16.99 8.47 -21.13
N ASP A 240 17.18 8.30 -22.42
CA ASP A 240 16.25 8.74 -23.47
C ASP A 240 15.53 7.54 -24.13
N ALA A 241 15.53 6.39 -23.45
CA ALA A 241 14.86 5.19 -23.93
C ALA A 241 13.35 5.38 -24.02
N TRP A 242 12.73 4.75 -25.01
CA TRP A 242 11.29 4.64 -25.16
C TRP A 242 10.93 3.29 -25.76
N ILE A 243 9.67 2.89 -25.56
CA ILE A 243 9.11 1.63 -26.06
C ILE A 243 7.73 1.88 -26.66
N GLY A 244 7.39 1.15 -27.72
CA GLY A 244 6.15 1.35 -28.44
C GLY A 244 5.82 0.24 -29.42
N LEU A 245 4.83 0.51 -30.27
CA LEU A 245 4.42 -0.34 -31.37
C LEU A 245 4.48 0.42 -32.69
N GLU A 246 4.97 -0.26 -33.72
CA GLU A 246 4.60 0.01 -35.11
C GLU A 246 3.33 -0.80 -35.40
N PHE A 247 2.19 -0.14 -35.62
CA PHE A 247 0.92 -0.82 -35.88
C PHE A 247 0.92 -1.48 -37.26
N ASP A 248 0.18 -2.58 -37.41
CA ASP A 248 0.05 -3.28 -38.70
C ASP A 248 -0.58 -2.39 -39.78
N GLU A 249 -1.46 -1.46 -39.38
CA GLU A 249 -2.16 -0.47 -40.20
C GLU A 249 -2.38 0.81 -39.36
N PRO A 250 -2.40 2.03 -39.96
CA PRO A 250 -2.68 3.26 -39.22
C PRO A 250 -4.04 3.24 -38.52
N CYS A 251 -4.06 3.45 -37.21
CA CYS A 251 -5.24 3.30 -36.36
C CYS A 251 -5.52 4.53 -35.50
N ILE A 252 -6.80 4.76 -35.19
CA ILE A 252 -7.22 5.68 -34.13
C ILE A 252 -6.98 4.97 -32.80
N ILE A 253 -6.42 5.68 -31.82
CA ILE A 253 -6.22 5.18 -30.46
C ILE A 253 -7.31 5.82 -29.59
N SER A 254 -8.22 5.02 -29.03
CA SER A 254 -9.28 5.48 -28.12
C SER A 254 -8.82 5.47 -26.67
N SER A 255 -7.94 4.52 -26.31
CA SER A 255 -7.40 4.39 -24.97
C SER A 255 -6.08 3.63 -24.95
N ILE A 256 -5.36 3.78 -23.84
CA ILE A 256 -4.09 3.11 -23.57
C ILE A 256 -4.23 2.42 -22.21
N ILE A 257 -3.93 1.13 -22.18
CA ILE A 257 -3.82 0.34 -20.95
C ILE A 257 -2.34 0.15 -20.66
N PHE A 258 -1.93 0.43 -19.42
CA PHE A 258 -0.54 0.25 -19.02
C PHE A 258 -0.38 -0.25 -17.59
N THR A 259 0.69 -1.03 -17.37
CA THR A 259 1.08 -1.56 -16.06
C THR A 259 2.48 -1.09 -15.70
N PRO A 260 2.66 -0.42 -14.55
CA PRO A 260 3.99 -0.12 -14.04
C PRO A 260 4.76 -1.40 -13.72
N ARG A 261 6.08 -1.34 -13.86
CA ARG A 261 6.95 -2.34 -13.24
C ARG A 261 6.58 -2.50 -11.76
N ASN A 262 6.53 -3.73 -11.28
CA ASN A 262 6.04 -4.00 -9.93
C ASN A 262 6.61 -5.30 -9.36
N ARG A 263 6.39 -5.51 -8.05
CA ARG A 263 6.77 -6.73 -7.33
C ARG A 263 5.55 -7.47 -6.78
N LYS A 264 4.51 -7.66 -7.59
CA LYS A 264 3.36 -8.53 -7.26
C LYS A 264 2.54 -8.07 -6.03
N ASN A 265 2.60 -6.78 -5.71
CA ASN A 265 1.89 -6.20 -4.55
C ASN A 265 0.48 -5.67 -4.88
N TYR A 266 0.09 -5.64 -6.16
CA TYR A 266 -1.29 -5.40 -6.57
C TYR A 266 -2.21 -6.59 -6.22
N ILE A 267 -3.52 -6.36 -6.28
CA ILE A 267 -4.47 -7.47 -6.36
C ILE A 267 -4.28 -8.19 -7.68
N GLN A 268 -4.17 -9.52 -7.62
CA GLN A 268 -3.92 -10.36 -8.78
C GLN A 268 -5.11 -11.29 -9.01
N PRO A 269 -5.68 -11.33 -10.23
CA PRO A 269 -6.69 -12.31 -10.58
C PRO A 269 -6.22 -13.74 -10.27
N GLY A 270 -7.10 -14.57 -9.72
CA GLY A 270 -6.82 -15.97 -9.35
C GLY A 270 -6.27 -16.15 -7.93
N ASN A 271 -5.66 -15.13 -7.32
CA ASN A 271 -5.21 -15.22 -5.93
C ASN A 271 -6.38 -15.12 -4.94
N ARG A 272 -6.27 -15.85 -3.82
CA ARG A 272 -7.26 -15.85 -2.73
C ARG A 272 -6.82 -14.87 -1.64
N TYR A 273 -7.69 -13.94 -1.32
CA TYR A 273 -7.47 -12.92 -0.31
C TYR A 273 -8.46 -13.05 0.84
N GLU A 274 -8.11 -12.51 2.01
CA GLU A 274 -8.99 -12.36 3.16
C GLU A 274 -8.75 -11.00 3.80
N LEU A 275 -9.82 -10.22 3.97
CA LEU A 275 -9.76 -8.91 4.62
C LEU A 275 -10.13 -9.05 6.09
N PHE A 276 -9.36 -8.40 6.94
CA PHE A 276 -9.61 -8.30 8.36
C PHE A 276 -9.81 -6.85 8.77
N TYR A 277 -10.64 -6.64 9.79
CA TYR A 277 -10.73 -5.37 10.51
C TYR A 277 -10.35 -5.57 11.98
N CYS A 278 -9.77 -4.55 12.60
CA CYS A 278 -9.34 -4.61 13.99
C CYS A 278 -10.48 -4.22 14.94
N ASN A 279 -10.85 -5.11 15.86
CA ASN A 279 -11.83 -4.89 16.92
C ASN A 279 -11.22 -5.15 18.30
N ASN A 280 -12.03 -5.08 19.36
CA ASN A 280 -11.60 -5.30 20.75
C ASN A 280 -10.97 -6.69 20.99
N GLU A 281 -11.37 -7.72 20.25
CA GLU A 281 -10.83 -9.09 20.35
C GLU A 281 -9.57 -9.31 19.49
N GLY A 282 -9.24 -8.39 18.59
CA GLY A 282 -8.10 -8.50 17.67
C GLY A 282 -8.53 -8.33 16.23
N TRP A 283 -8.04 -9.21 15.35
CA TRP A 283 -8.41 -9.20 13.94
C TRP A 283 -9.65 -10.06 13.69
N ALA A 284 -10.72 -9.46 13.20
CA ALA A 284 -11.92 -10.14 12.77
C ALA A 284 -11.99 -10.20 11.25
N SER A 285 -12.27 -11.39 10.71
CA SER A 285 -12.40 -11.58 9.26
C SER A 285 -13.69 -10.95 8.75
N VAL A 286 -13.58 -10.20 7.65
CA VAL A 286 -14.71 -9.70 6.86
C VAL A 286 -15.18 -10.77 5.87
N GLY A 287 -14.26 -11.62 5.41
CA GLY A 287 -14.51 -12.64 4.41
C GLY A 287 -13.31 -12.89 3.51
N SER A 288 -13.36 -14.00 2.76
CA SER A 288 -12.30 -14.41 1.84
C SER A 288 -12.84 -14.58 0.42
N TYR A 289 -12.12 -14.00 -0.55
CA TYR A 289 -12.49 -14.03 -1.96
C TYR A 289 -11.30 -14.38 -2.86
N THR A 290 -11.56 -15.12 -3.92
CA THR A 290 -10.65 -15.23 -5.06
C THR A 290 -10.86 -14.03 -5.97
N ALA A 291 -9.81 -13.24 -6.20
CA ALA A 291 -9.89 -12.07 -7.05
C ALA A 291 -10.21 -12.48 -8.50
N LYS A 292 -11.19 -11.81 -9.11
CA LYS A 292 -11.55 -12.01 -10.54
C LYS A 292 -10.97 -10.93 -11.45
N SER A 293 -10.47 -9.85 -10.85
CA SER A 293 -9.91 -8.66 -11.49
C SER A 293 -8.76 -8.13 -10.63
N ASP A 294 -8.19 -7.00 -11.03
CA ASP A 294 -7.14 -6.29 -10.29
C ASP A 294 -7.67 -5.44 -9.12
N SER A 295 -8.81 -5.84 -8.55
CA SER A 295 -9.40 -5.19 -7.38
C SER A 295 -10.28 -6.14 -6.56
N LEU A 296 -10.53 -5.78 -5.31
CA LEU A 296 -11.47 -6.45 -4.41
C LEU A 296 -12.43 -5.44 -3.79
N LEU A 297 -13.68 -5.85 -3.59
CA LEU A 297 -14.69 -5.08 -2.89
C LEU A 297 -15.08 -5.79 -1.59
N TYR A 298 -15.16 -5.03 -0.50
CA TYR A 298 -15.61 -5.50 0.81
C TYR A 298 -16.47 -4.43 1.49
N ASP A 299 -17.42 -4.84 2.32
CA ASP A 299 -18.14 -3.95 3.22
C ASP A 299 -17.57 -4.09 4.64
N VAL A 300 -17.01 -3.01 5.18
CA VAL A 300 -16.32 -3.00 6.48
C VAL A 300 -16.94 -1.97 7.42
N PRO A 301 -16.82 -2.13 8.76
CA PRO A 301 -17.19 -1.06 9.68
C PRO A 301 -16.38 0.21 9.39
N ARG A 302 -17.05 1.35 9.30
CA ARG A 302 -16.43 2.62 8.90
C ARG A 302 -15.34 3.03 9.88
N GLY A 303 -14.20 3.50 9.35
CA GLY A 303 -13.08 3.96 10.18
C GLY A 303 -12.25 2.83 10.82
N SER A 304 -12.46 1.59 10.39
CA SER A 304 -11.66 0.45 10.84
C SER A 304 -10.20 0.55 10.41
N LEU A 305 -9.30 0.04 11.26
CA LEU A 305 -7.98 -0.40 10.81
C LEU A 305 -8.12 -1.74 10.10
N LEU A 306 -7.55 -1.85 8.90
CA LEU A 306 -7.71 -2.98 8.01
C LEU A 306 -6.39 -3.70 7.75
N PHE A 307 -6.48 -5.00 7.44
CA PHE A 307 -5.36 -5.82 7.02
C PHE A 307 -5.82 -6.80 5.93
N LEU A 308 -5.13 -6.82 4.80
CA LEU A 308 -5.45 -7.71 3.68
C LEU A 308 -4.38 -8.81 3.56
N LYS A 309 -4.80 -10.05 3.77
CA LYS A 309 -3.96 -11.23 3.61
C LYS A 309 -4.13 -11.83 2.22
N ASN A 310 -3.04 -12.21 1.57
CA ASN A 310 -3.03 -13.08 0.40
C ASN A 310 -2.67 -14.50 0.85
N HIS A 311 -3.61 -15.43 0.70
CA HIS A 311 -3.44 -16.83 1.07
C HIS A 311 -2.81 -17.68 -0.03
N THR A 312 -2.55 -17.11 -1.21
CA THR A 312 -1.95 -17.81 -2.35
C THR A 312 -0.44 -17.59 -2.41
N GLU A 313 0.02 -16.33 -2.42
CA GLU A 313 1.44 -16.01 -2.59
C GLU A 313 1.91 -14.68 -1.97
N GLY A 314 3.22 -14.62 -1.72
CA GLY A 314 3.92 -13.49 -1.12
C GLY A 314 3.58 -13.27 0.35
N ASN A 315 4.40 -12.48 1.03
CA ASN A 315 4.26 -12.18 2.46
C ASN A 315 4.39 -10.67 2.78
N GLN A 316 4.48 -9.83 1.76
CA GLN A 316 4.46 -8.38 1.90
C GLN A 316 3.02 -7.91 2.08
N GLU A 317 2.65 -7.69 3.33
CA GLU A 317 1.31 -7.29 3.76
C GLU A 317 1.46 -6.26 4.86
N ARG A 318 0.59 -5.25 4.86
CA ARG A 318 0.69 -4.15 5.82
C ARG A 318 -0.70 -3.72 6.26
N ILE A 319 -0.80 -3.15 7.46
CA ILE A 319 -2.05 -2.56 7.91
C ILE A 319 -2.30 -1.26 7.14
N PHE A 320 -3.57 -0.93 6.98
CA PHE A 320 -3.97 0.32 6.33
C PHE A 320 -5.29 0.81 6.89
N GLU A 321 -5.53 2.11 6.76
CA GLU A 321 -6.86 2.68 6.85
C GLU A 321 -7.42 2.94 5.45
N TYR A 322 -8.73 2.95 5.31
CA TYR A 322 -9.39 3.38 4.08
C TYR A 322 -9.99 4.75 4.31
N ARG A 323 -9.53 5.75 3.55
CA ARG A 323 -9.97 7.15 3.70
C ARG A 323 -10.09 7.79 2.33
N ASN A 324 -11.21 8.46 2.08
CA ASN A 324 -11.48 9.17 0.83
C ASN A 324 -11.30 8.29 -0.43
N GLY A 325 -11.74 7.02 -0.36
CA GLY A 325 -11.64 6.07 -1.48
C GLY A 325 -10.25 5.50 -1.72
N LYS A 326 -9.30 5.65 -0.77
CA LYS A 326 -7.92 5.20 -0.92
C LYS A 326 -7.42 4.46 0.31
N GLN A 327 -6.52 3.50 0.08
CA GLN A 327 -5.76 2.85 1.14
C GLN A 327 -4.60 3.75 1.58
N ILE A 328 -4.45 3.96 2.89
CA ILE A 328 -3.34 4.69 3.53
C ILE A 328 -2.63 3.74 4.48
N TRP A 329 -1.33 3.57 4.29
CA TRP A 329 -0.54 2.48 4.88
C TRP A 329 0.23 2.89 6.14
N TRP A 330 0.33 1.99 7.12
CA TRP A 330 1.01 2.24 8.41
C TRP A 330 1.98 1.15 8.83
#